data_AF-A0A950XRX7-F1
#
_entry.id   AF-A0A950XRX7-F1
#
_cell.length_a   1.000
_cell.length_b   1.000
_cell.length_c   1.000
_cell.angle_alpha   90.00
_cell.angle_beta   90.00
_cell.angle_gamma   90.00
#
_symmetry.space_group_name_H-M   'P 1'
#
loop_
_entity.id
_entity.type
_entity.pdbx_description
1 polymer ?
#
loop_
_entity_poly.entity_id
_entity_poly.type
_entity_poly.pdbx_seq_one_letter_code
_entity_poly.pdbx_strand_id
1 'polypeptide(L)'
;MWLVPIAMCLVAGWFLARALTAGAFGSARWLGALTELSLAALFGPGLASILYVPLLRAGAATQTGVLAMLAALLAGSALIWWRITPKALPGPSGAKKLPWAWALGVFAAVGLIFLILDFQAAAAANPNGEWDAMAIWNLRARFLASSGELWRRAISSEIGGGMAGAAHPGYPLFLSGFIALQWIGGGTIDQASPIVTSLLFSLGVFLLLGCGIAARKSLALGALACLVLAASEVFASQTSAQYSDLLQGFAFLATLVLLEAATGGDSPRLLIAAGLAAGLSAWIKNEGLPFAVAALAIGAWKFRSRSVWIAAGAAPGLLATAFLKLFLAQGHEAVFPQTLGEAVAKIAGPGRWWQAGLGFGKAIYDAGAGITHPVLLAALLGIVLRFIPAKERRARAWLWIPLAVTAAAEYSLYLVTEANLDWHISTSVSRLVAQLWPALIWLFLWMLRTPEELVETVPQPAAKPRVAKRARA
;
A
#
# COMPACT_ATOMS: atom_id res chain seq x y z
N MET A 1 15.77 4.30 -22.60
CA MET A 1 14.39 4.58 -23.05
C MET A 1 13.34 3.95 -22.14
N TRP A 2 13.51 2.73 -21.62
CA TRP A 2 12.54 2.04 -20.76
C TRP A 2 12.17 2.76 -19.44
N LEU A 3 13.03 3.64 -18.91
CA LEU A 3 12.70 4.47 -17.73
C LEU A 3 11.72 5.62 -18.01
N VAL A 4 11.52 6.00 -19.27
CA VAL A 4 10.68 7.16 -19.64
C VAL A 4 9.22 6.96 -19.21
N PRO A 5 8.56 5.82 -19.51
CA PRO A 5 7.20 5.56 -19.02
C PRO A 5 7.06 5.65 -17.49
N ILE A 6 8.01 5.08 -16.74
CA ILE A 6 8.02 5.13 -15.27
C ILE A 6 8.13 6.58 -14.80
N ALA A 7 9.11 7.33 -15.32
CA ALA A 7 9.32 8.72 -14.94
C ALA A 7 8.09 9.60 -15.23
N MET A 8 7.47 9.45 -16.40
CA MET A 8 6.24 10.17 -16.76
C MET A 8 5.10 9.86 -15.79
N CYS A 9 4.92 8.59 -15.44
CA CYS A 9 3.91 8.18 -14.45
C CYS A 9 4.19 8.78 -13.07
N LEU A 10 5.44 8.74 -12.61
CA LEU A 10 5.81 9.30 -11.31
C LEU A 10 5.62 10.81 -11.24
N VAL A 11 5.99 11.55 -12.29
CA VAL A 11 5.78 13.01 -12.32
C VAL A 11 4.29 13.34 -12.37
N ALA A 12 3.50 12.62 -13.17
CA ALA A 12 2.05 12.79 -13.21
C ALA A 12 1.41 12.50 -11.84
N GLY A 13 1.78 11.37 -11.24
CA GLY A 13 1.35 10.98 -9.90
C GLY A 13 1.74 12.00 -8.84
N TRP A 14 2.92 12.62 -8.96
CA TRP A 14 3.38 13.64 -8.01
C TRP A 14 2.59 14.94 -8.14
N PHE A 15 2.33 15.41 -9.35
CA PHE A 15 1.44 16.57 -9.54
C PHE A 15 0.06 16.32 -8.94
N LEU A 16 -0.51 15.13 -9.17
CA LEU A 16 -1.81 14.76 -8.62
C LEU A 16 -1.77 14.64 -7.08
N ALA A 17 -0.79 13.93 -6.52
CA ALA A 17 -0.61 13.80 -5.09
C ALA A 17 -0.50 15.19 -4.44
N ARG A 18 0.37 16.06 -4.96
CA ARG A 18 0.53 17.43 -4.48
C ARG A 18 -0.75 18.26 -4.61
N ALA A 19 -1.49 18.14 -5.72
CA ALA A 19 -2.77 18.81 -5.89
C ALA A 19 -3.78 18.40 -4.81
N LEU A 20 -3.77 17.13 -4.41
CA LEU A 20 -4.74 16.57 -3.49
C LEU A 20 -4.34 16.68 -2.01
N THR A 21 -3.04 16.68 -1.69
CA THR A 21 -2.54 16.53 -0.31
C THR A 21 -1.68 17.69 0.18
N ALA A 22 -1.38 18.71 -0.64
CA ALA A 22 -0.47 19.78 -0.23
C ALA A 22 -0.86 20.44 1.10
N GLY A 23 0.12 20.46 2.00
CA GLY A 23 0.01 20.97 3.37
C GLY A 23 -0.61 20.02 4.39
N ALA A 24 -1.18 18.88 3.99
CA ALA A 24 -1.72 17.89 4.93
C ALA A 24 -0.63 17.25 5.82
N PHE A 25 0.60 17.21 5.30
CA PHE A 25 1.78 16.56 5.89
C PHE A 25 2.83 17.60 6.34
N GLY A 26 2.37 18.65 7.02
CA GLY A 26 3.10 19.92 7.17
C GLY A 26 4.15 20.05 8.29
N SER A 27 4.54 18.98 9.01
CA SER A 27 5.52 19.14 10.11
C SER A 27 6.90 19.62 9.62
N ALA A 28 7.35 19.15 8.46
CA ALA A 28 8.51 19.65 7.74
C ALA A 28 8.30 19.52 6.22
N ARG A 29 8.76 20.50 5.43
CA ARG A 29 8.56 20.54 3.97
C ARG A 29 9.07 19.27 3.26
N TRP A 30 10.18 18.72 3.71
CA TRP A 30 10.77 17.51 3.13
C TRP A 30 9.96 16.25 3.44
N LEU A 31 9.37 16.13 4.65
CA LEU A 31 8.48 15.02 5.01
C LEU A 31 7.21 15.02 4.17
N GLY A 32 6.62 16.20 3.96
CA GLY A 32 5.49 16.36 3.06
C GLY A 32 5.85 15.95 1.63
N ALA A 33 6.99 16.39 1.12
CA ALA A 33 7.46 16.03 -0.22
C ALA A 33 7.72 14.52 -0.38
N LEU A 34 8.33 13.85 0.61
CA LEU A 34 8.54 12.40 0.58
C LEU A 34 7.22 11.62 0.66
N THR A 35 6.26 12.10 1.44
CA THR A 35 4.91 11.50 1.51
C THR A 35 4.19 11.64 0.17
N GLU A 36 4.24 12.82 -0.44
CA GLU A 36 3.68 13.09 -1.78
C GLU A 36 4.37 12.25 -2.87
N LEU A 37 5.70 12.10 -2.80
CA LEU A 37 6.47 11.24 -3.71
C LEU A 37 6.09 9.76 -3.55
N SER A 38 5.83 9.32 -2.32
CA SER A 38 5.33 7.96 -2.08
C SER A 38 3.96 7.80 -2.74
N LEU A 39 3.01 8.69 -2.47
CA LEU A 39 1.68 8.64 -3.10
C LEU A 39 1.75 8.72 -4.63
N ALA A 40 2.72 9.44 -5.19
CA ALA A 40 2.97 9.48 -6.64
C ALA A 40 3.26 8.10 -7.23
N ALA A 41 4.02 7.27 -6.52
CA ALA A 41 4.33 5.90 -6.90
C ALA A 41 3.08 4.99 -6.93
N LEU A 42 2.00 5.35 -6.24
CA LEU A 42 0.72 4.64 -6.33
C LEU A 42 -0.20 5.26 -7.40
N PHE A 43 -0.41 6.57 -7.35
CA PHE A 43 -1.42 7.25 -8.16
C PHE A 43 -1.08 7.28 -9.65
N GLY A 44 0.18 7.58 -9.98
CA GLY A 44 0.63 7.65 -11.37
C GLY A 44 0.51 6.31 -12.08
N PRO A 45 1.23 5.26 -11.62
CA PRO A 45 1.11 3.91 -12.16
C PRO A 45 -0.32 3.37 -12.18
N GLY A 46 -1.10 3.65 -11.13
CA GLY A 46 -2.49 3.20 -11.04
C GLY A 46 -3.38 3.78 -12.13
N LEU A 47 -3.38 5.11 -12.28
CA LEU A 47 -4.15 5.77 -13.34
C LEU A 47 -3.65 5.41 -14.74
N ALA A 48 -2.33 5.29 -14.93
CA ALA A 48 -1.76 4.86 -16.20
C ALA A 48 -2.23 3.46 -16.59
N SER A 49 -2.25 2.51 -15.64
CA SER A 49 -2.74 1.15 -15.89
C SER A 49 -4.23 1.11 -16.24
N ILE A 50 -5.05 2.01 -15.67
CA ILE A 50 -6.48 2.13 -15.99
C ILE A 50 -6.67 2.68 -17.41
N LEU A 51 -5.95 3.75 -17.76
CA LEU A 51 -6.02 4.38 -19.09
C LEU A 51 -5.46 3.47 -20.19
N TYR A 52 -4.55 2.56 -19.83
CA TYR A 52 -3.98 1.60 -20.76
C TYR A 52 -5.02 0.57 -21.26
N VAL A 53 -5.99 0.16 -20.45
CA VAL A 53 -7.02 -0.82 -20.84
C VAL A 53 -7.85 -0.38 -22.07
N PRO A 54 -8.46 0.83 -22.12
CA PRO A 54 -9.17 1.26 -23.32
C PRO A 54 -8.26 1.45 -24.53
N LEU A 55 -7.01 1.89 -24.32
CA LEU A 55 -6.02 2.01 -25.41
C LEU A 55 -5.70 0.64 -26.04
N LEU A 56 -5.52 -0.37 -25.20
CA LEU A 56 -5.31 -1.76 -25.59
C LEU A 56 -6.50 -2.30 -26.37
N ARG A 57 -7.73 -2.11 -25.86
CA ARG A 57 -8.96 -2.56 -26.52
C ARG A 57 -9.19 -1.88 -27.87
N ALA A 58 -8.77 -0.63 -28.01
CA ALA A 58 -8.87 0.11 -29.26
C ALA A 58 -7.82 -0.33 -30.31
N GLY A 59 -6.94 -1.28 -30.00
CA GLY A 59 -5.82 -1.66 -30.86
C GLY A 59 -4.76 -0.56 -31.00
N ALA A 60 -4.80 0.45 -30.12
CA ALA A 60 -3.95 1.64 -30.16
C ALA A 60 -2.78 1.58 -29.16
N ALA A 61 -2.56 0.44 -28.50
CA ALA A 61 -1.45 0.21 -27.58
C ALA A 61 -0.10 0.01 -28.30
N THR A 62 0.25 0.97 -29.15
CA THR A 62 1.57 1.08 -29.78
C THR A 62 2.51 1.92 -28.90
N GLN A 63 3.81 1.94 -29.20
CA GLN A 63 4.77 2.79 -28.48
C GLN A 63 4.32 4.26 -28.48
N THR A 64 3.91 4.79 -29.64
CA THR A 64 3.40 6.16 -29.76
C THR A 64 2.10 6.35 -28.99
N GLY A 65 1.17 5.40 -29.07
CA GLY A 65 -0.11 5.47 -28.36
C GLY A 65 0.08 5.52 -26.84
N VAL A 66 0.97 4.67 -26.30
CA VAL A 66 1.31 4.65 -24.87
C VAL A 66 1.99 5.94 -24.46
N LEU A 67 2.99 6.43 -25.20
CA LEU A 67 3.68 7.68 -24.86
C LEU A 67 2.74 8.89 -24.94
N ALA A 68 1.82 8.94 -25.91
CA ALA A 68 0.80 9.98 -26.02
C ALA A 68 -0.18 9.94 -24.84
N MET A 69 -0.64 8.75 -24.45
CA MET A 69 -1.49 8.56 -23.27
C MET A 69 -0.79 9.05 -22.00
N LEU A 70 0.49 8.69 -21.81
CA LEU A 70 1.26 9.14 -20.64
C LEU A 70 1.49 10.65 -20.64
N ALA A 71 1.74 11.25 -21.81
CA ALA A 71 1.87 12.70 -21.95
C ALA A 71 0.55 13.41 -21.59
N ALA A 72 -0.59 12.86 -22.01
CA ALA A 72 -1.91 13.37 -21.65
C ALA A 72 -2.19 13.24 -20.14
N LEU A 73 -1.85 12.12 -19.51
CA LEU A 73 -1.97 11.92 -18.07
C LEU A 73 -1.11 12.94 -17.29
N LEU A 74 0.13 13.15 -17.74
CA LEU A 74 1.05 14.12 -17.17
C LEU A 74 0.51 15.54 -17.28
N ALA A 75 0.10 15.96 -18.49
CA ALA A 75 -0.44 17.28 -18.75
C ALA A 75 -1.74 17.53 -17.96
N GLY A 76 -2.63 16.54 -17.89
CA GLY A 76 -3.86 16.60 -17.11
C GLY A 76 -3.58 16.76 -15.62
N SER A 77 -2.66 15.98 -15.06
CA SER A 77 -2.27 16.07 -13.65
C SER A 77 -1.61 17.41 -13.32
N ALA A 78 -0.74 17.91 -14.21
CA ALA A 78 -0.11 19.22 -14.07
C ALA A 78 -1.16 20.36 -14.14
N LEU A 79 -2.13 20.27 -15.05
CA LEU A 79 -3.23 21.22 -15.17
C LEU A 79 -4.11 21.24 -13.91
N ILE A 80 -4.46 20.06 -13.38
CA ILE A 80 -5.21 19.94 -12.11
C ILE A 80 -4.45 20.62 -10.97
N TRP A 81 -3.15 20.34 -10.85
CA TRP A 81 -2.30 20.96 -9.84
C TRP A 81 -2.26 22.49 -9.98
N TRP A 82 -2.04 22.99 -11.19
CA TRP A 82 -1.99 24.43 -11.48
C TRP A 82 -3.33 25.12 -11.18
N ARG A 83 -4.47 24.50 -11.54
CA ARG A 83 -5.81 25.06 -11.30
C ARG A 83 -6.20 25.07 -9.83
N ILE A 84 -5.80 24.05 -9.07
CA ILE A 84 -6.20 23.89 -7.67
C ILE A 84 -5.20 24.56 -6.72
N THR A 85 -4.02 25.00 -7.22
CA THR A 85 -2.85 25.54 -6.49
C THR A 85 -3.09 25.64 -4.98
N PRO A 86 -2.87 24.53 -4.26
CA PRO A 86 -3.34 24.40 -2.90
C PRO A 86 -2.77 25.48 -1.98
N LYS A 87 -3.64 26.21 -1.28
CA LYS A 87 -3.23 26.74 0.02
C LYS A 87 -2.85 25.55 0.89
N ALA A 88 -1.67 25.62 1.50
CA ALA A 88 -1.22 24.58 2.42
C ALA A 88 -2.26 24.44 3.54
N LEU A 89 -2.73 23.21 3.76
CA LEU A 89 -3.52 22.92 4.95
C LEU A 89 -2.66 23.22 6.21
N PRO A 90 -3.28 23.69 7.30
CA PRO A 90 -2.55 23.91 8.54
C PRO A 90 -1.93 22.59 9.00
N GLY A 91 -0.60 22.56 9.06
CA GLY A 91 0.14 21.42 9.58
C GLY A 91 -0.02 21.31 11.11
N PRO A 92 0.25 20.12 11.69
CA PRO A 92 0.31 19.99 13.14
C PRO A 92 1.38 20.96 13.70
N SER A 93 1.03 21.74 14.73
CA SER A 93 1.94 22.72 15.32
C SER A 93 2.92 22.06 16.28
N GLY A 94 4.19 22.50 16.22
CA GLY A 94 5.14 22.38 17.33
C GLY A 94 5.42 20.95 17.84
N ALA A 95 5.87 20.05 16.97
CA ALA A 95 6.47 18.80 17.46
C ALA A 95 7.75 19.14 18.25
N LYS A 96 7.74 18.78 19.53
CA LYS A 96 8.92 18.91 20.39
C LYS A 96 10.02 18.00 19.84
N LYS A 97 11.28 18.36 20.08
CA LYS A 97 12.41 17.60 19.54
C LYS A 97 12.94 16.67 20.63
N LEU A 98 12.98 15.37 20.35
CA LEU A 98 13.75 14.43 21.16
C LEU A 98 15.26 14.66 20.90
N PRO A 99 16.08 14.93 21.93
CA PRO A 99 17.53 14.88 21.76
C PRO A 99 17.87 13.45 21.32
N TRP A 100 18.67 13.27 20.26
CA TRP A 100 19.01 11.98 19.62
C TRP A 100 18.00 11.38 18.63
N ALA A 101 16.93 12.09 18.24
CA ALA A 101 16.06 11.63 17.13
C ALA A 101 16.83 11.36 15.82
N TRP A 102 17.97 12.04 15.62
CA TRP A 102 18.86 11.82 14.49
C TRP A 102 19.44 10.40 14.47
N ALA A 103 19.71 9.79 15.63
CA ALA A 103 20.31 8.46 15.72
C ALA A 103 19.32 7.40 15.22
N LEU A 104 18.03 7.54 15.58
CA LEU A 104 16.95 6.73 15.01
C LEU A 104 16.85 6.89 13.49
N GLY A 105 17.03 8.10 12.98
CA GLY A 105 17.10 8.36 11.54
C GLY A 105 18.27 7.62 10.87
N VAL A 106 19.45 7.62 11.50
CA VAL A 106 20.62 6.86 11.01
C VAL A 106 20.34 5.37 11.02
N PHE A 107 19.79 4.80 12.10
CA PHE A 107 19.45 3.38 12.14
C PHE A 107 18.40 3.01 11.09
N ALA A 108 17.37 3.82 10.89
CA ALA A 108 16.37 3.59 9.85
C ALA A 108 17.00 3.63 8.44
N ALA A 109 17.96 4.54 8.20
CA ALA A 109 18.71 4.59 6.94
C ALA A 109 19.60 3.34 6.76
N VAL A 110 20.27 2.88 7.80
CA VAL A 110 21.05 1.62 7.78
C VAL A 110 20.14 0.42 7.49
N GLY A 111 18.97 0.34 8.12
CA GLY A 111 17.98 -0.70 7.85
C GLY A 111 17.50 -0.67 6.40
N LEU A 112 17.27 0.52 5.84
CA LEU A 112 16.94 0.68 4.42
C LEU A 112 18.08 0.22 3.50
N ILE A 113 19.34 0.51 3.84
CA ILE A 113 20.50 0.04 3.08
C ILE A 113 20.53 -1.49 3.06
N PHE A 114 20.36 -2.16 4.21
CA PHE A 114 20.31 -3.62 4.25
C PHE A 114 19.15 -4.19 3.43
N LEU A 115 17.97 -3.58 3.51
CA LEU A 115 16.83 -3.97 2.68
C LEU A 115 17.13 -3.84 1.18
N ILE A 116 17.82 -2.77 0.76
CA ILE A 116 18.21 -2.57 -0.64
C ILE A 116 19.26 -3.60 -1.07
N LEU A 117 20.23 -3.92 -0.21
CA LEU A 117 21.25 -4.94 -0.50
C LEU A 117 20.62 -6.33 -0.63
N ASP A 118 19.70 -6.68 0.26
CA ASP A 118 18.94 -7.92 0.18
C ASP A 118 18.07 -7.99 -1.08
N PHE A 119 17.33 -6.92 -1.36
CA PHE A 119 16.57 -6.77 -2.61
C PHE A 119 17.44 -6.98 -3.85
N GLN A 120 18.64 -6.38 -3.89
CA GLN A 120 19.57 -6.51 -5.01
C GLN A 120 20.06 -7.95 -5.17
N ALA A 121 20.44 -8.60 -4.07
CA ALA A 121 20.88 -9.99 -4.10
C ALA A 121 19.76 -10.93 -4.58
N ALA A 122 18.55 -10.78 -4.04
CA ALA A 122 17.40 -11.59 -4.39
C ALA A 122 16.94 -11.35 -5.85
N ALA A 123 16.86 -10.09 -6.29
CA ALA A 123 16.50 -9.76 -7.67
C ALA A 123 17.55 -10.22 -8.69
N ALA A 124 18.85 -10.24 -8.32
CA ALA A 124 19.89 -10.80 -9.17
C ALA A 124 19.83 -12.33 -9.25
N ALA A 125 19.50 -12.99 -8.14
CA ALA A 125 19.32 -14.45 -8.10
C ALA A 125 18.05 -14.91 -8.84
N ASN A 126 16.98 -14.11 -8.79
CA ASN A 126 15.70 -14.42 -9.43
C ASN A 126 15.13 -13.22 -10.21
N PRO A 127 15.68 -12.91 -11.40
CA PRO A 127 15.33 -11.69 -12.13
C PRO A 127 13.92 -11.68 -12.73
N ASN A 128 13.27 -12.84 -12.84
CA ASN A 128 11.88 -12.93 -13.31
C ASN A 128 10.85 -12.87 -12.16
N GLY A 129 11.32 -12.73 -10.92
CA GLY A 129 10.51 -12.77 -9.71
C GLY A 129 10.14 -14.20 -9.31
N GLU A 130 9.47 -14.32 -8.17
CA GLU A 130 9.04 -15.61 -7.65
C GLU A 130 7.84 -16.18 -8.45
N TRP A 131 7.34 -17.35 -8.06
CA TRP A 131 6.38 -18.11 -8.86
C TRP A 131 5.16 -17.29 -9.36
N ASP A 132 4.47 -16.53 -8.50
CA ASP A 132 3.31 -15.73 -8.93
C ASP A 132 3.69 -14.62 -9.92
N ALA A 133 4.89 -14.04 -9.78
CA ALA A 133 5.38 -13.05 -10.72
C ALA A 133 5.53 -13.67 -12.10
N MET A 134 6.19 -14.81 -12.20
CA MET A 134 6.36 -15.50 -13.47
C MET A 134 5.06 -16.05 -14.05
N ALA A 135 4.21 -16.65 -13.21
CA ALA A 135 3.01 -17.39 -13.64
C ALA A 135 1.77 -16.50 -13.83
N ILE A 136 1.68 -15.38 -13.11
CA ILE A 136 0.52 -14.47 -13.12
C ILE A 136 0.95 -13.11 -13.64
N TRP A 137 1.76 -12.37 -12.89
CA TRP A 137 1.90 -10.93 -13.11
C TRP A 137 2.67 -10.57 -14.38
N ASN A 138 3.87 -11.12 -14.55
CA ASN A 138 4.75 -10.92 -15.70
C ASN A 138 4.24 -11.66 -16.95
N LEU A 139 3.65 -12.86 -16.79
CA LEU A 139 3.03 -13.57 -17.92
C LEU A 139 1.85 -12.78 -18.50
N ARG A 140 0.96 -12.26 -17.65
CA ARG A 140 -0.13 -11.38 -18.10
C ARG A 140 0.42 -10.13 -18.76
N ALA A 141 1.46 -9.51 -18.18
CA ALA A 141 2.10 -8.35 -18.79
C ALA A 141 2.61 -8.65 -20.21
N ARG A 142 3.15 -9.87 -20.47
CA ARG A 142 3.65 -10.26 -21.79
C ARG A 142 2.52 -10.35 -22.81
N PHE A 143 1.39 -10.93 -22.42
CA PHE A 143 0.21 -10.98 -23.28
C PHE A 143 -0.37 -9.59 -23.55
N LEU A 144 -0.44 -8.72 -22.54
CA LEU A 144 -0.91 -7.34 -22.70
C LEU A 144 0.01 -6.53 -23.60
N ALA A 145 1.33 -6.74 -23.50
CA ALA A 145 2.32 -6.07 -24.34
C ALA A 145 2.39 -6.61 -25.79
N SER A 146 1.71 -7.72 -26.08
CA SER A 146 1.71 -8.35 -27.40
C SER A 146 0.77 -7.64 -28.37
N SER A 147 1.09 -7.71 -29.67
CA SER A 147 0.25 -7.14 -30.72
C SER A 147 -1.01 -7.96 -31.00
N GLY A 148 -2.00 -7.31 -31.61
CA GLY A 148 -3.26 -7.95 -32.00
C GLY A 148 -4.11 -8.38 -30.80
N GLU A 149 -4.87 -9.47 -30.94
CA GLU A 149 -5.82 -9.93 -29.92
C GLU A 149 -5.19 -10.80 -28.82
N LEU A 150 -3.86 -10.96 -28.81
CA LEU A 150 -3.16 -11.82 -27.83
C LEU A 150 -3.34 -11.35 -26.38
N TRP A 151 -3.64 -10.07 -26.17
CA TRP A 151 -3.94 -9.53 -24.84
C TRP A 151 -5.11 -10.22 -24.15
N ARG A 152 -6.05 -10.82 -24.89
CA ARG A 152 -7.17 -11.59 -24.32
C ARG A 152 -6.71 -12.80 -23.53
N ARG A 153 -5.53 -13.34 -23.84
CA ARG A 153 -4.93 -14.43 -23.04
C ARG A 153 -4.58 -13.98 -21.62
N ALA A 154 -4.36 -12.68 -21.38
CA ALA A 154 -4.12 -12.15 -20.04
C ALA A 154 -5.36 -12.21 -19.12
N ILE A 155 -6.54 -12.44 -19.68
CA ILE A 155 -7.83 -12.46 -18.97
C ILE A 155 -8.60 -13.77 -19.24
N SER A 156 -7.91 -14.78 -19.79
CA SER A 156 -8.46 -16.11 -20.05
C SER A 156 -8.24 -17.03 -18.85
N SER A 157 -9.20 -17.93 -18.61
CA SER A 157 -9.08 -19.03 -17.67
C SER A 157 -8.04 -20.10 -18.10
N GLU A 158 -7.59 -20.08 -19.35
CA GLU A 158 -6.57 -20.99 -19.87
C GLU A 158 -5.14 -20.49 -19.68
N ILE A 159 -4.95 -19.28 -19.12
CA ILE A 159 -3.62 -18.73 -18.88
C ILE A 159 -2.79 -19.66 -17.98
N GLY A 160 -1.50 -19.82 -18.30
CA GLY A 160 -0.62 -20.74 -17.58
C GLY A 160 -0.91 -22.21 -17.87
N GLY A 161 -1.63 -22.54 -18.94
CA GLY A 161 -1.91 -23.93 -19.34
C GLY A 161 -2.94 -24.62 -18.44
N GLY A 162 -3.82 -23.86 -17.77
CA GLY A 162 -4.82 -24.40 -16.86
C GLY A 162 -4.27 -24.88 -15.52
N MET A 163 -3.01 -24.56 -15.18
CA MET A 163 -2.43 -24.87 -13.88
C MET A 163 -3.18 -24.13 -12.75
N ALA A 164 -3.58 -24.88 -11.72
CA ALA A 164 -4.23 -24.32 -10.54
C ALA A 164 -3.33 -23.27 -9.87
N GLY A 165 -3.88 -22.10 -9.58
CA GLY A 165 -3.15 -20.96 -9.00
C GLY A 165 -2.51 -20.00 -10.01
N ALA A 166 -2.43 -20.35 -11.31
CA ALA A 166 -1.91 -19.44 -12.35
C ALA A 166 -3.05 -18.70 -13.08
N ALA A 167 -4.20 -19.38 -13.21
CA ALA A 167 -5.36 -18.86 -13.90
C ALA A 167 -6.21 -17.94 -13.03
N HIS A 168 -6.02 -16.63 -13.23
CA HIS A 168 -6.80 -15.57 -12.56
C HIS A 168 -7.44 -14.61 -13.57
N PRO A 169 -8.43 -15.08 -14.36
CA PRO A 169 -9.08 -14.25 -15.38
C PRO A 169 -9.78 -13.02 -14.78
N GLY A 170 -10.22 -13.12 -13.52
CA GLY A 170 -10.92 -12.05 -12.81
C GLY A 170 -10.00 -11.10 -12.03
N TYR A 171 -8.68 -11.36 -11.97
CA TYR A 171 -7.75 -10.45 -11.30
C TYR A 171 -7.63 -9.16 -12.09
N PRO A 172 -7.72 -7.99 -11.43
CA PRO A 172 -7.58 -6.73 -12.13
C PRO A 172 -6.13 -6.49 -12.60
N LEU A 173 -5.93 -5.48 -13.45
CA LEU A 173 -4.75 -5.38 -14.33
C LEU A 173 -3.74 -4.31 -13.90
N PHE A 174 -3.77 -3.79 -12.67
CA PHE A 174 -2.82 -2.73 -12.27
C PHE A 174 -1.37 -3.14 -12.55
N LEU A 175 -0.86 -4.16 -11.86
CA LEU A 175 0.56 -4.53 -11.93
C LEU A 175 0.96 -4.95 -13.34
N SER A 176 0.24 -5.91 -13.92
CA SER A 176 0.52 -6.44 -15.25
C SER A 176 0.38 -5.38 -16.35
N GLY A 177 -0.64 -4.53 -16.28
CA GLY A 177 -0.85 -3.45 -17.23
C GLY A 177 0.21 -2.36 -17.12
N PHE A 178 0.64 -2.04 -15.90
CA PHE A 178 1.73 -1.09 -15.67
C PHE A 178 3.07 -1.61 -16.18
N ILE A 179 3.37 -2.91 -16.07
CA ILE A 179 4.57 -3.50 -16.66
C ILE A 179 4.46 -3.54 -18.19
N ALA A 180 3.30 -3.91 -18.73
CA ALA A 180 3.08 -3.99 -20.18
C ALA A 180 3.26 -2.64 -20.87
N LEU A 181 2.71 -1.56 -20.30
CA LEU A 181 2.89 -0.22 -20.87
C LEU A 181 4.35 0.26 -20.79
N GLN A 182 5.14 -0.18 -19.80
CA GLN A 182 6.57 0.11 -19.75
C GLN A 182 7.31 -0.58 -20.90
N TRP A 183 7.03 -1.86 -21.15
CA TRP A 183 7.64 -2.59 -22.25
C TRP A 183 7.27 -2.02 -23.62
N ILE A 184 5.99 -1.69 -23.84
CA ILE A 184 5.54 -1.05 -25.08
C ILE A 184 6.19 0.33 -25.26
N GLY A 185 6.13 1.18 -24.23
CA GLY A 185 6.69 2.53 -24.28
C GLY A 185 8.22 2.54 -24.41
N GLY A 186 8.88 1.57 -23.78
CA GLY A 186 10.33 1.35 -23.84
C GLY A 186 10.82 0.66 -25.11
N GLY A 187 9.91 0.02 -25.86
CA GLY A 187 10.20 -0.70 -27.11
C GLY A 187 10.88 -2.07 -26.91
N THR A 188 10.91 -2.61 -25.69
CA THR A 188 11.55 -3.89 -25.38
C THR A 188 10.89 -4.57 -24.18
N ILE A 189 10.89 -5.91 -24.17
CA ILE A 189 10.48 -6.72 -23.02
C ILE A 189 11.74 -7.09 -22.24
N ASP A 190 11.96 -6.41 -21.12
CA ASP A 190 13.14 -6.58 -20.27
C ASP A 190 12.78 -6.99 -18.82
N GLN A 191 13.76 -7.51 -18.09
CA GLN A 191 13.63 -7.88 -16.67
C GLN A 191 13.73 -6.66 -15.74
N ALA A 192 14.32 -5.56 -16.20
CA ALA A 192 14.53 -4.37 -15.37
C ALA A 192 13.21 -3.68 -15.00
N SER A 193 12.25 -3.66 -15.91
CA SER A 193 10.93 -3.03 -15.73
C SER A 193 10.15 -3.60 -14.54
N PRO A 194 9.90 -4.93 -14.42
CA PRO A 194 9.23 -5.48 -13.25
C PRO A 194 10.08 -5.40 -11.97
N ILE A 195 11.42 -5.55 -12.05
CA ILE A 195 12.31 -5.36 -10.88
C ILE A 195 12.20 -3.94 -10.31
N VAL A 196 12.35 -2.91 -11.15
CA VAL A 196 12.25 -1.51 -10.73
C VAL A 196 10.84 -1.17 -10.27
N THR A 197 9.81 -1.75 -10.87
CA THR A 197 8.43 -1.61 -10.41
C THR A 197 8.26 -2.15 -8.99
N SER A 198 8.81 -3.34 -8.69
CA SER A 198 8.78 -3.93 -7.35
C SER A 198 9.52 -3.08 -6.32
N LEU A 199 10.71 -2.59 -6.67
CA LEU A 199 11.50 -1.69 -5.81
C LEU A 199 10.75 -0.39 -5.54
N LEU A 200 10.16 0.21 -6.58
CA LEU A 200 9.41 1.46 -6.50
C LEU A 200 8.26 1.35 -5.50
N PHE A 201 7.44 0.28 -5.58
CA PHE A 201 6.33 0.08 -4.66
C PHE A 201 6.81 -0.23 -3.23
N SER A 202 7.88 -1.02 -3.09
CA SER A 202 8.48 -1.32 -1.79
C SER A 202 9.01 -0.07 -1.08
N LEU A 203 9.73 0.78 -1.81
CA LEU A 203 10.18 2.09 -1.32
C LEU A 203 8.99 3.02 -1.03
N GLY A 204 7.95 2.98 -1.86
CA GLY A 204 6.70 3.71 -1.62
C GLY A 204 6.04 3.35 -0.29
N VAL A 205 5.94 2.05 0.03
CA VAL A 205 5.44 1.57 1.33
C VAL A 205 6.32 2.06 2.47
N PHE A 206 7.64 1.85 2.35
CA PHE A 206 8.61 2.21 3.39
C PHE A 206 8.56 3.71 3.72
N LEU A 207 8.59 4.55 2.67
CA LEU A 207 8.55 6.00 2.81
C LEU A 207 7.20 6.50 3.31
N LEU A 208 6.08 5.97 2.80
CA LEU A 208 4.75 6.38 3.26
C LEU A 208 4.51 6.01 4.73
N LEU A 209 4.95 4.83 5.16
CA LEU A 209 4.83 4.39 6.55
C LEU A 209 5.57 5.36 7.49
N GLY A 210 6.86 5.55 7.24
CA GLY A 210 7.71 6.38 8.09
C GLY A 210 7.38 7.86 7.99
N CYS A 211 7.34 8.40 6.77
CA CYS A 211 7.09 9.84 6.54
C CYS A 211 5.65 10.22 6.87
N GLY A 212 4.66 9.36 6.63
CA GLY A 212 3.27 9.61 7.01
C GLY A 212 3.11 9.77 8.53
N ILE A 213 3.73 8.89 9.32
CA ILE A 213 3.74 9.02 10.79
C ILE A 213 4.56 10.24 11.23
N ALA A 214 5.75 10.44 10.66
CA ALA A 214 6.62 11.57 11.02
C ALA A 214 6.01 12.94 10.70
N ALA A 215 5.28 13.03 9.58
CA ALA A 215 4.62 14.26 9.14
C ALA A 215 3.43 14.65 10.03
N ARG A 216 2.79 13.65 10.64
CA ARG A 216 1.52 13.80 11.36
C ARG A 216 1.66 13.71 12.88
N LYS A 217 2.71 13.07 13.38
CA LYS A 217 2.84 12.69 14.80
C LYS A 217 4.22 12.92 15.38
N SER A 218 5.23 12.14 14.99
CA SER A 218 6.60 12.28 15.52
C SER A 218 7.62 11.65 14.59
N LEU A 219 8.74 12.34 14.37
CA LEU A 219 9.86 11.84 13.58
C LEU A 219 10.44 10.55 14.17
N ALA A 220 10.53 10.46 15.50
CA ALA A 220 11.02 9.26 16.17
C ALA A 220 10.10 8.06 15.93
N LEU A 221 8.77 8.25 16.02
CA LEU A 221 7.82 7.19 15.69
C LEU A 221 7.88 6.77 14.23
N GLY A 222 8.07 7.72 13.30
CA GLY A 222 8.24 7.41 11.88
C GLY A 222 9.48 6.55 11.63
N ALA A 223 10.62 6.90 12.23
CA ALA A 223 11.85 6.11 12.14
C ALA A 223 11.70 4.72 12.76
N LEU A 224 11.04 4.61 13.92
CA LEU A 224 10.74 3.31 14.55
C LEU A 224 9.82 2.45 13.67
N ALA A 225 8.84 3.04 12.98
CA ALA A 225 7.99 2.33 12.04
C ALA A 225 8.79 1.71 10.89
N CYS A 226 9.72 2.48 10.31
CA CYS A 226 10.64 2.00 9.29
C CYS A 226 11.54 0.87 9.79
N LEU A 227 12.04 0.97 11.02
CA LEU A 227 12.87 -0.08 11.63
C LEU A 227 12.10 -1.38 11.86
N VAL A 228 10.87 -1.31 12.39
CA VAL A 228 10.03 -2.50 12.55
C VAL A 228 9.71 -3.13 11.21
N LEU A 229 9.41 -2.32 10.18
CA LEU A 229 9.15 -2.82 8.83
C LEU A 229 10.39 -3.46 8.21
N ALA A 230 11.56 -2.83 8.33
CA ALA A 230 12.82 -3.37 7.82
C ALA A 230 13.25 -4.66 8.53
N ALA A 231 12.89 -4.84 9.80
CA ALA A 231 13.14 -6.06 10.56
C ALA A 231 12.11 -7.18 10.28
N SER A 232 11.10 -6.93 9.44
CA SER A 232 10.03 -7.89 9.17
C SER A 232 10.35 -8.74 7.94
N GLU A 233 10.56 -10.04 8.13
CA GLU A 233 10.82 -11.00 7.06
C GLU A 233 9.63 -11.08 6.09
N VAL A 234 8.41 -11.01 6.62
CA VAL A 234 7.16 -10.95 5.84
C VAL A 234 7.11 -9.76 4.87
N PHE A 235 7.84 -8.68 5.15
CA PHE A 235 7.97 -7.55 4.22
C PHE A 235 9.20 -7.71 3.33
N ALA A 236 10.38 -7.99 3.91
CA ALA A 236 11.66 -8.03 3.21
C ALA A 236 11.66 -9.06 2.06
N SER A 237 11.27 -10.31 2.34
CA SER A 237 11.18 -11.39 1.35
C SER A 237 10.28 -11.07 0.15
N GLN A 238 9.30 -10.20 0.34
CA GLN A 238 8.32 -9.85 -0.69
C GLN A 238 8.79 -8.70 -1.59
N THR A 239 9.83 -7.96 -1.19
CA THR A 239 10.28 -6.76 -1.92
C THR A 239 10.82 -7.06 -3.31
N SER A 240 11.55 -8.18 -3.45
CA SER A 240 12.14 -8.65 -4.72
C SER A 240 11.27 -9.67 -5.46
N ALA A 241 10.19 -10.16 -4.82
CA ALA A 241 9.34 -11.21 -5.36
C ALA A 241 8.55 -10.80 -6.61
N GLN A 242 8.43 -9.49 -6.89
CA GLN A 242 7.67 -8.90 -8.01
C GLN A 242 6.17 -9.25 -7.97
N TYR A 243 5.64 -9.49 -6.77
CA TYR A 243 4.22 -9.73 -6.55
C TYR A 243 3.42 -8.42 -6.39
N SER A 244 2.10 -8.52 -6.51
CA SER A 244 1.20 -7.40 -6.26
C SER A 244 0.84 -7.22 -4.79
N ASP A 245 1.19 -8.14 -3.88
CA ASP A 245 0.80 -8.06 -2.46
C ASP A 245 1.35 -6.81 -1.76
N LEU A 246 2.61 -6.43 -2.01
CA LEU A 246 3.15 -5.18 -1.45
C LEU A 246 2.50 -3.93 -2.05
N LEU A 247 2.16 -3.97 -3.34
CA LEU A 247 1.37 -2.90 -3.98
C LEU A 247 -0.04 -2.81 -3.38
N GLN A 248 -0.65 -3.95 -3.05
CA GLN A 248 -1.96 -4.02 -2.38
C GLN A 248 -1.87 -3.41 -0.98
N GLY A 249 -0.85 -3.80 -0.20
CA GLY A 249 -0.60 -3.23 1.12
C GLY A 249 -0.24 -1.74 1.08
N PHE A 250 0.41 -1.29 0.00
CA PHE A 250 0.67 0.11 -0.24
C PHE A 250 -0.62 0.91 -0.38
N ALA A 251 -1.57 0.42 -1.18
CA ALA A 251 -2.86 1.04 -1.35
C ALA A 251 -3.66 1.08 -0.04
N PHE A 252 -3.62 -0.01 0.76
CA PHE A 252 -4.25 -0.05 2.08
C PHE A 252 -3.68 1.01 3.02
N LEU A 253 -2.36 1.08 3.13
CA LEU A 253 -1.67 2.08 3.93
C LEU A 253 -2.00 3.50 3.47
N ALA A 254 -1.95 3.77 2.17
CA ALA A 254 -2.29 5.07 1.59
C ALA A 254 -3.71 5.50 1.92
N THR A 255 -4.69 4.61 1.77
CA THR A 255 -6.07 4.91 2.14
C THR A 255 -6.18 5.29 3.62
N LEU A 256 -5.60 4.53 4.54
CA LEU A 256 -5.72 4.79 5.97
C LEU A 256 -5.01 6.09 6.40
N VAL A 257 -3.80 6.35 5.88
CA VAL A 257 -3.06 7.59 6.11
C VAL A 257 -3.86 8.81 5.63
N LEU A 258 -4.46 8.73 4.45
CA LEU A 258 -5.25 9.83 3.87
C LEU A 258 -6.60 10.02 4.58
N LEU A 259 -7.27 8.93 4.99
CA LEU A 259 -8.49 9.00 5.79
C LEU A 259 -8.23 9.63 7.17
N GLU A 260 -7.10 9.31 7.82
CA GLU A 260 -6.68 9.97 9.06
C GLU A 260 -6.42 11.46 8.81
N ALA A 261 -5.62 11.79 7.81
CA ALA A 261 -5.30 13.18 7.49
C ALA A 261 -6.56 14.01 7.20
N ALA A 262 -7.58 13.40 6.60
CA ALA A 262 -8.87 14.04 6.32
C ALA A 262 -9.71 14.33 7.57
N THR A 263 -9.41 13.73 8.73
CA THR A 263 -10.14 14.04 9.99
C THR A 263 -9.82 15.42 10.54
N GLY A 264 -8.67 15.99 10.18
CA GLY A 264 -8.19 17.27 10.68
C GLY A 264 -8.77 18.51 9.99
N GLY A 265 -9.65 18.37 9.00
CA GLY A 265 -10.25 19.52 8.32
C GLY A 265 -11.29 19.22 7.24
N ASP A 266 -11.77 20.29 6.61
CA ASP A 266 -12.87 20.23 5.64
C ASP A 266 -12.45 19.99 4.18
N SER A 267 -11.19 19.63 3.93
CA SER A 267 -10.65 19.45 2.58
C SER A 267 -11.32 18.28 1.83
N PRO A 268 -12.08 18.53 0.73
CA PRO A 268 -12.59 17.48 -0.15
C PRO A 268 -11.45 16.71 -0.83
N ARG A 269 -10.31 17.36 -1.04
CA ARG A 269 -9.16 16.83 -1.78
C ARG A 269 -8.53 15.61 -1.11
N LEU A 270 -8.44 15.63 0.22
CA LEU A 270 -7.93 14.48 0.98
C LEU A 270 -8.89 13.29 0.92
N LEU A 271 -10.21 13.56 0.92
CA LEU A 271 -11.21 12.53 0.75
C LEU A 271 -11.16 11.92 -0.67
N ILE A 272 -10.96 12.75 -1.70
CA ILE A 272 -10.72 12.29 -3.07
C ILE A 272 -9.45 11.43 -3.15
N ALA A 273 -8.34 11.85 -2.53
CA ALA A 273 -7.11 11.06 -2.51
C ALA A 273 -7.29 9.71 -1.78
N ALA A 274 -7.97 9.72 -0.63
CA ALA A 274 -8.28 8.50 0.12
C ALA A 274 -9.15 7.54 -0.70
N GLY A 275 -10.16 8.10 -1.37
CA GLY A 275 -11.00 7.39 -2.33
C GLY A 275 -10.18 6.79 -3.47
N LEU A 276 -9.29 7.57 -4.09
CA LEU A 276 -8.42 7.11 -5.17
C LEU A 276 -7.54 5.94 -4.73
N ALA A 277 -6.88 6.04 -3.59
CA ALA A 277 -6.12 4.92 -3.03
C ALA A 277 -7.00 3.68 -2.79
N ALA A 278 -8.20 3.87 -2.24
CA ALA A 278 -9.13 2.76 -1.96
C ALA A 278 -9.64 2.11 -3.26
N GLY A 279 -10.02 2.90 -4.27
CA GLY A 279 -10.45 2.41 -5.57
C GLY A 279 -9.31 1.70 -6.31
N LEU A 280 -8.09 2.24 -6.26
CA LEU A 280 -6.92 1.58 -6.82
C LEU A 280 -6.61 0.26 -6.12
N SER A 281 -6.86 0.15 -4.81
CA SER A 281 -6.73 -1.13 -4.10
C SER A 281 -7.60 -2.22 -4.75
N ALA A 282 -8.83 -1.91 -5.16
CA ALA A 282 -9.70 -2.83 -5.87
C ALA A 282 -9.20 -3.16 -7.29
N TRP A 283 -8.42 -2.27 -7.92
CA TRP A 283 -7.81 -2.45 -9.24
C TRP A 283 -6.48 -3.23 -9.20
N ILE A 284 -5.92 -3.49 -8.01
CA ILE A 284 -4.65 -4.22 -7.85
C ILE A 284 -4.90 -5.72 -7.78
N LYS A 285 -5.77 -6.16 -6.86
CA LYS A 285 -6.07 -7.56 -6.55
C LYS A 285 -7.51 -7.70 -6.06
N ASN A 286 -8.03 -8.92 -6.04
CA ASN A 286 -9.42 -9.19 -5.62
C ASN A 286 -9.66 -8.83 -4.14
N GLU A 287 -8.66 -9.01 -3.29
CA GLU A 287 -8.64 -8.69 -1.87
C GLU A 287 -8.78 -7.17 -1.61
N GLY A 288 -8.52 -6.35 -2.62
CA GLY A 288 -8.77 -4.91 -2.54
C GLY A 288 -10.24 -4.51 -2.57
N LEU A 289 -11.13 -5.35 -3.13
CA LEU A 289 -12.57 -5.07 -3.14
C LEU A 289 -13.19 -5.01 -1.74
N PRO A 290 -13.04 -6.03 -0.86
CA PRO A 290 -13.59 -5.94 0.50
C PRO A 290 -13.00 -4.76 1.27
N PHE A 291 -11.71 -4.45 1.07
CA PHE A 291 -11.09 -3.26 1.66
C PHE A 291 -11.74 -1.95 1.18
N ALA A 292 -11.86 -1.77 -0.13
CA ALA A 292 -12.41 -0.56 -0.74
C ALA A 292 -13.85 -0.32 -0.32
N VAL A 293 -14.67 -1.38 -0.31
CA VAL A 293 -16.07 -1.33 0.14
C VAL A 293 -16.14 -0.93 1.62
N ALA A 294 -15.33 -1.56 2.49
CA ALA A 294 -15.32 -1.24 3.91
C ALA A 294 -14.80 0.20 4.17
N ALA A 295 -13.77 0.65 3.44
CA ALA A 295 -13.25 2.01 3.52
C ALA A 295 -14.30 3.04 3.08
N LEU A 296 -15.06 2.76 2.02
CA LEU A 296 -16.17 3.62 1.57
C LEU A 296 -17.33 3.64 2.57
N ALA A 297 -17.72 2.49 3.09
CA ALA A 297 -18.81 2.39 4.07
C ALA A 297 -18.47 3.16 5.36
N ILE A 298 -17.26 2.99 5.87
CA ILE A 298 -16.79 3.73 7.05
C ILE A 298 -16.57 5.20 6.73
N GLY A 299 -16.11 5.53 5.53
CA GLY A 299 -16.06 6.90 5.02
C GLY A 299 -17.44 7.57 5.00
N ALA A 300 -18.47 6.85 4.54
CA ALA A 300 -19.87 7.30 4.55
C ALA A 300 -20.38 7.55 5.96
N TRP A 301 -20.11 6.65 6.90
CA TRP A 301 -20.48 6.83 8.29
C TRP A 301 -19.73 8.01 8.96
N LYS A 302 -18.42 8.12 8.73
CA LYS A 302 -17.55 9.10 9.39
C LYS A 302 -17.70 10.51 8.84
N PHE A 303 -17.76 10.66 7.51
CA PHE A 303 -17.76 11.95 6.81
C PHE A 303 -19.13 12.36 6.26
N ARG A 304 -20.15 11.50 6.41
CA ARG A 304 -21.56 11.78 6.06
C ARG A 304 -21.69 12.31 4.63
N SER A 305 -22.32 13.46 4.40
CA SER A 305 -22.50 14.05 3.07
C SER A 305 -21.19 14.27 2.31
N ARG A 306 -20.05 14.43 3.01
CA ARG A 306 -18.74 14.58 2.39
C ARG A 306 -18.17 13.27 1.84
N SER A 307 -18.77 12.12 2.13
CA SER A 307 -18.32 10.83 1.58
C SER A 307 -18.44 10.73 0.07
N VAL A 308 -19.25 11.58 -0.56
CA VAL A 308 -19.32 11.72 -2.03
C VAL A 308 -17.94 11.96 -2.64
N TRP A 309 -17.06 12.68 -1.94
CA TRP A 309 -15.70 12.93 -2.38
C TRP A 309 -14.82 11.68 -2.33
N ILE A 310 -15.03 10.81 -1.36
CA ILE A 310 -14.37 9.50 -1.28
C ILE A 310 -14.86 8.61 -2.43
N ALA A 311 -16.18 8.58 -2.66
CA ALA A 311 -16.76 7.82 -3.76
C ALA A 311 -16.26 8.32 -5.14
N ALA A 312 -16.20 9.64 -5.33
CA ALA A 312 -15.66 10.25 -6.55
C ALA A 312 -14.18 9.89 -6.75
N GLY A 313 -13.38 9.91 -5.69
CA GLY A 313 -11.99 9.46 -5.74
C GLY A 313 -11.85 7.98 -6.08
N ALA A 314 -12.70 7.12 -5.52
CA ALA A 314 -12.65 5.67 -5.73
C ALA A 314 -13.16 5.22 -7.10
N ALA A 315 -13.94 6.05 -7.78
CA ALA A 315 -14.59 5.74 -9.04
C ALA A 315 -13.64 5.19 -10.12
N PRO A 316 -12.45 5.78 -10.40
CA PRO A 316 -11.59 5.28 -11.47
C PRO A 316 -11.19 3.81 -11.28
N GLY A 317 -10.75 3.43 -10.08
CA GLY A 317 -10.33 2.05 -9.80
C GLY A 317 -11.50 1.08 -9.69
N LEU A 318 -12.61 1.48 -9.06
CA LEU A 318 -13.80 0.63 -8.93
C LEU A 318 -14.48 0.39 -10.28
N LEU A 319 -14.61 1.43 -11.12
CA LEU A 319 -15.19 1.30 -12.46
C LEU A 319 -14.30 0.46 -13.38
N ALA A 320 -12.97 0.63 -13.31
CA ALA A 320 -12.05 -0.23 -14.06
C ALA A 320 -12.17 -1.70 -13.62
N THR A 321 -12.24 -1.94 -12.32
CA THR A 321 -12.41 -3.30 -11.74
C THR A 321 -13.73 -3.92 -12.15
N ALA A 322 -14.84 -3.17 -12.01
CA ALA A 322 -16.16 -3.62 -12.44
C ALA A 322 -16.19 -3.88 -13.95
N PHE A 323 -15.60 -2.99 -14.75
CA PHE A 323 -15.54 -3.15 -16.20
C PHE A 323 -14.81 -4.45 -16.59
N LEU A 324 -13.65 -4.71 -15.98
CA LEU A 324 -12.92 -5.94 -16.22
C LEU A 324 -13.74 -7.17 -15.83
N LYS A 325 -14.32 -7.18 -14.63
CA LYS A 325 -15.05 -8.35 -14.12
C LYS A 325 -16.34 -8.63 -14.88
N LEU A 326 -17.05 -7.60 -15.33
CA LEU A 326 -18.36 -7.74 -15.96
C LEU A 326 -18.27 -7.92 -17.48
N PHE A 327 -17.24 -7.39 -18.14
CA PHE A 327 -17.19 -7.36 -19.61
C PHE A 327 -15.94 -7.98 -20.23
N LEU A 328 -14.85 -8.14 -19.48
CA LEU A 328 -13.58 -8.63 -20.05
C LEU A 328 -13.23 -10.05 -19.60
N ALA A 329 -13.33 -10.35 -18.30
CA ALA A 329 -12.90 -11.63 -17.73
C ALA A 329 -13.57 -12.82 -18.43
N GLN A 330 -12.75 -13.78 -18.88
CA GLN A 330 -13.21 -14.95 -19.63
C GLN A 330 -13.11 -16.22 -18.76
N GLY A 331 -14.21 -16.54 -18.09
CA GLY A 331 -14.34 -17.73 -17.23
C GLY A 331 -14.46 -17.39 -15.76
N HIS A 332 -14.33 -18.43 -14.92
CA HIS A 332 -14.43 -18.33 -13.47
C HIS A 332 -13.07 -18.56 -12.80
N GLU A 333 -12.91 -18.03 -11.60
CA GLU A 333 -11.77 -18.35 -10.75
C GLU A 333 -11.82 -19.83 -10.36
N ALA A 334 -10.82 -20.60 -10.75
CA ALA A 334 -10.80 -22.07 -10.59
C ALA A 334 -10.78 -22.53 -9.12
N VAL A 335 -10.42 -21.64 -8.19
CA VAL A 335 -10.22 -21.97 -6.76
C VAL A 335 -11.47 -21.79 -5.91
N PHE A 336 -12.59 -21.34 -6.48
CA PHE A 336 -13.84 -21.10 -5.75
C PHE A 336 -14.94 -22.11 -6.12
N PRO A 337 -15.84 -22.43 -5.17
CA PRO A 337 -16.96 -23.34 -5.40
C PRO A 337 -17.92 -22.76 -6.43
N GLN A 338 -18.58 -23.63 -7.18
CA GLN A 338 -19.56 -23.22 -8.19
C GLN A 338 -20.95 -23.02 -7.59
N THR A 339 -21.23 -23.66 -6.46
CA THR A 339 -22.53 -23.57 -5.79
C THR A 339 -22.45 -23.09 -4.35
N LEU A 340 -23.54 -22.50 -3.85
CA LEU A 340 -23.66 -22.12 -2.44
C LEU A 340 -23.62 -23.35 -1.52
N GLY A 341 -24.17 -24.49 -1.98
CA GLY A 341 -24.17 -25.74 -1.22
C GLY A 341 -22.74 -26.26 -0.96
N GLU A 342 -21.88 -26.23 -1.99
CA GLU A 342 -20.45 -26.57 -1.86
C GLU A 342 -19.73 -25.64 -0.89
N ALA A 343 -19.97 -24.33 -1.01
CA ALA A 343 -19.37 -23.33 -0.11
C ALA A 343 -19.76 -23.60 1.35
N VAL A 344 -21.06 -23.82 1.62
CA VAL A 344 -21.58 -24.11 2.97
C VAL A 344 -21.01 -25.42 3.51
N ALA A 345 -20.94 -26.47 2.69
CA ALA A 345 -20.39 -27.76 3.09
C ALA A 345 -18.91 -27.65 3.53
N LYS A 346 -18.10 -26.86 2.81
CA LYS A 346 -16.70 -26.61 3.22
C LYS A 346 -16.61 -25.79 4.50
N ILE A 347 -17.39 -24.72 4.62
CA ILE A 347 -17.41 -23.85 5.82
C ILE A 347 -17.80 -24.64 7.06
N ALA A 348 -18.73 -25.60 6.93
CA ALA A 348 -19.17 -26.47 8.02
C ALA A 348 -18.07 -27.43 8.52
N GLY A 349 -16.94 -27.57 7.81
CA GLY A 349 -15.81 -28.39 8.22
C GLY A 349 -14.92 -27.69 9.27
N PRO A 350 -15.01 -28.04 10.57
CA PRO A 350 -14.27 -27.33 11.63
C PRO A 350 -12.75 -27.43 11.48
N GLY A 351 -12.24 -28.50 10.88
CA GLY A 351 -10.81 -28.67 10.60
C GLY A 351 -10.23 -27.56 9.73
N ARG A 352 -11.00 -27.02 8.76
CA ARG A 352 -10.53 -25.95 7.87
C ARG A 352 -10.29 -24.64 8.61
N TRP A 353 -11.13 -24.32 9.59
CA TRP A 353 -10.96 -23.15 10.44
C TRP A 353 -9.66 -23.25 11.25
N TRP A 354 -9.46 -24.39 11.89
CA TRP A 354 -8.25 -24.62 12.67
C TRP A 354 -6.98 -24.55 11.81
N GLN A 355 -7.00 -25.22 10.65
CA GLN A 355 -5.87 -25.27 9.71
C GLN A 355 -5.54 -23.88 9.13
N ALA A 356 -6.55 -23.10 8.72
CA ALA A 356 -6.36 -21.72 8.31
C ALA A 356 -5.80 -20.86 9.45
N GLY A 357 -6.33 -21.01 10.66
CA GLY A 357 -5.85 -20.30 11.85
C GLY A 357 -4.39 -20.60 12.17
N LEU A 358 -4.00 -21.88 12.10
CA LEU A 358 -2.61 -22.30 12.25
C LEU A 358 -1.72 -21.74 11.14
N GLY A 359 -2.21 -21.70 9.89
CA GLY A 359 -1.51 -21.10 8.76
C GLY A 359 -1.16 -19.63 9.00
N PHE A 360 -2.13 -18.82 9.40
CA PHE A 360 -1.89 -17.41 9.77
C PHE A 360 -0.98 -17.28 10.99
N GLY A 361 -1.16 -18.12 12.02
CA GLY A 361 -0.29 -18.13 13.20
C GLY A 361 1.16 -18.43 12.84
N LYS A 362 1.38 -19.43 11.97
CA LYS A 362 2.71 -19.77 11.44
C LYS A 362 3.31 -18.63 10.62
N ALA A 363 2.54 -18.01 9.74
CA ALA A 363 3.01 -16.87 8.94
C ALA A 363 3.46 -15.68 9.82
N ILE A 364 2.74 -15.42 10.91
CA ILE A 364 3.12 -14.39 11.88
C ILE A 364 4.37 -14.81 12.66
N TYR A 365 4.49 -16.08 13.05
CA TYR A 365 5.66 -16.61 13.74
C TYR A 365 6.93 -16.56 12.87
N ASP A 366 6.80 -16.85 11.57
CA ASP A 366 7.89 -16.79 10.61
C ASP A 366 8.21 -15.35 10.17
N ALA A 367 7.49 -14.34 10.66
CA ALA A 367 7.69 -12.94 10.29
C ALA A 367 9.00 -12.33 10.81
N GLY A 368 9.72 -13.02 11.69
CA GLY A 368 11.07 -12.66 12.11
C GLY A 368 11.68 -13.71 13.03
N ALA A 369 12.89 -13.43 13.53
CA ALA A 369 13.65 -14.38 14.33
C ALA A 369 13.97 -13.85 15.73
N GLY A 370 13.77 -14.68 16.75
CA GLY A 370 14.20 -14.39 18.12
C GLY A 370 13.78 -12.99 18.62
N ILE A 371 14.73 -12.25 19.20
CA ILE A 371 14.47 -10.91 19.78
C ILE A 371 14.22 -9.81 18.74
N THR A 372 14.57 -10.05 17.46
CA THR A 372 14.33 -9.08 16.37
C THR A 372 12.95 -9.27 15.73
N HIS A 373 12.16 -10.23 16.21
CA HIS A 373 10.83 -10.50 15.68
C HIS A 373 9.94 -9.24 15.75
N PRO A 374 9.30 -8.82 14.63
CA PRO A 374 8.64 -7.52 14.55
C PRO A 374 7.45 -7.37 15.52
N VAL A 375 6.72 -8.44 15.81
CA VAL A 375 5.67 -8.44 16.85
C VAL A 375 6.24 -8.20 18.26
N LEU A 376 7.42 -8.75 18.58
CA LEU A 376 8.06 -8.52 19.88
C LEU A 376 8.58 -7.08 19.97
N LEU A 377 9.14 -6.56 18.87
CA LEU A 377 9.54 -5.14 18.78
C LEU A 377 8.32 -4.22 18.96
N ALA A 378 7.19 -4.51 18.29
CA ALA A 378 5.95 -3.77 18.45
C ALA A 378 5.43 -3.85 19.90
N ALA A 379 5.43 -5.04 20.51
CA ALA A 379 5.01 -5.21 21.91
C ALA A 379 5.89 -4.40 22.87
N LEU A 380 7.22 -4.44 22.69
CA LEU A 380 8.16 -3.64 23.46
C LEU A 380 7.87 -2.14 23.30
N LEU A 381 7.64 -1.66 22.08
CA LEU A 381 7.24 -0.27 21.83
C LEU A 381 5.91 0.06 22.51
N GLY A 382 4.94 -0.85 22.51
CA GLY A 382 3.67 -0.68 23.21
C GLY A 382 3.83 -0.53 24.73
N ILE A 383 4.75 -1.28 25.33
CA ILE A 383 5.09 -1.20 26.75
C ILE A 383 5.82 0.11 27.07
N VAL A 384 6.87 0.42 26.31
CA VAL A 384 7.75 1.58 26.56
C VAL A 384 7.02 2.88 26.27
N LEU A 385 6.38 3.01 25.11
CA LEU A 385 5.73 4.24 24.68
C LEU A 385 4.36 4.41 25.32
N ARG A 386 3.71 3.31 25.74
CA ARG A 386 2.34 3.28 26.26
C ARG A 386 1.33 3.75 25.21
N PHE A 387 0.09 3.34 25.40
CA PHE A 387 -1.00 3.76 24.52
C PHE A 387 -1.47 5.19 24.83
N ILE A 388 -1.95 5.90 23.81
CA ILE A 388 -2.68 7.17 23.97
C ILE A 388 -3.94 6.97 24.83
N PRO A 389 -4.53 8.02 25.42
CA PRO A 389 -5.73 7.90 26.25
C PRO A 389 -6.87 7.12 25.59
N ALA A 390 -7.63 6.36 26.38
CA ALA A 390 -8.67 5.46 25.86
C ALA A 390 -9.74 6.17 25.01
N LYS A 391 -10.07 7.42 25.36
CA LYS A 391 -11.00 8.28 24.59
C LYS A 391 -10.50 8.50 23.17
N GLU A 392 -9.21 8.80 22.99
CA GLU A 392 -8.62 8.99 21.67
C GLU A 392 -8.53 7.69 20.88
N ARG A 393 -8.20 6.57 21.54
CA ARG A 393 -8.20 5.26 20.88
C ARG A 393 -9.58 4.92 20.33
N ARG A 394 -10.64 5.11 21.12
CA ARG A 394 -12.03 4.91 20.66
C ARG A 394 -12.37 5.81 19.48
N ALA A 395 -11.93 7.06 19.50
CA ALA A 395 -12.16 8.00 18.38
C ALA A 395 -11.46 7.60 17.08
N ARG A 396 -10.37 6.81 17.17
CA ARG A 396 -9.56 6.32 16.03
C ARG A 396 -9.89 4.87 15.64
N ALA A 397 -10.69 4.16 16.44
CA ALA A 397 -10.94 2.72 16.27
C ALA A 397 -11.54 2.34 14.90
N TRP A 398 -12.30 3.24 14.30
CA TRP A 398 -12.92 3.01 12.98
C TRP A 398 -11.91 2.78 11.85
N LEU A 399 -10.66 3.27 11.98
CA LEU A 399 -9.61 3.05 10.98
C LEU A 399 -9.18 1.58 10.89
N TRP A 400 -9.48 0.75 11.90
CA TRP A 400 -9.18 -0.69 11.88
C TRP A 400 -10.18 -1.49 11.04
N ILE A 401 -11.39 -0.95 10.81
CA ILE A 401 -12.50 -1.71 10.22
C ILE A 401 -12.17 -2.16 8.78
N PRO A 402 -11.66 -1.32 7.87
CA PRO A 402 -11.35 -1.78 6.51
C PRO A 402 -10.36 -2.95 6.50
N LEU A 403 -9.34 -2.88 7.35
CA LEU A 403 -8.32 -3.92 7.44
C LEU A 403 -8.85 -5.20 8.08
N ALA A 404 -9.70 -5.10 9.11
CA ALA A 404 -10.33 -6.24 9.76
C ALA A 404 -11.30 -6.97 8.81
N VAL A 405 -12.07 -6.23 8.01
CA VAL A 405 -12.96 -6.81 6.98
C VAL A 405 -12.13 -7.54 5.93
N THR A 406 -11.02 -6.95 5.47
CA THR A 406 -10.12 -7.60 4.52
C THR A 406 -9.49 -8.87 5.08
N ALA A 407 -8.96 -8.82 6.30
CA ALA A 407 -8.40 -10.00 6.97
C ALA A 407 -9.45 -11.12 7.13
N ALA A 408 -10.69 -10.77 7.46
CA ALA A 408 -11.78 -11.74 7.53
C ALA A 408 -12.14 -12.33 6.16
N ALA A 409 -12.13 -11.52 5.09
CA ALA A 409 -12.37 -11.99 3.72
C ALA A 409 -11.26 -12.93 3.23
N GLU A 410 -10.00 -12.58 3.49
CA GLU A 410 -8.82 -13.41 3.20
C GLU A 410 -8.84 -14.73 3.97
N TYR A 411 -9.17 -14.68 5.26
CA TYR A 411 -9.33 -15.90 6.05
C TYR A 411 -10.46 -16.78 5.51
N SER A 412 -11.59 -16.16 5.13
CA SER A 412 -12.75 -16.86 4.58
C SER A 412 -12.44 -17.55 3.24
N LEU A 413 -11.50 -17.03 2.46
CA LEU A 413 -11.06 -17.64 1.20
C LEU A 413 -10.53 -19.08 1.41
N TYR A 414 -9.79 -19.33 2.50
CA TYR A 414 -9.34 -20.68 2.84
C TYR A 414 -10.47 -21.60 3.29
N LEU A 415 -11.53 -21.05 3.87
CA LEU A 415 -12.68 -21.85 4.27
C LEU A 415 -13.46 -22.37 3.07
N VAL A 416 -13.51 -21.60 1.97
CA VAL A 416 -14.29 -21.96 0.78
C VAL A 416 -13.48 -22.55 -0.36
N THR A 417 -12.14 -22.49 -0.33
CA THR A 417 -11.34 -22.88 -1.49
C THR A 417 -11.54 -24.34 -1.95
N GLU A 418 -11.59 -24.53 -3.27
CA GLU A 418 -11.58 -25.84 -3.94
C GLU A 418 -10.17 -26.44 -4.06
N ALA A 419 -9.13 -25.61 -3.94
CA ALA A 419 -7.76 -26.11 -3.92
C ALA A 419 -7.47 -26.95 -2.67
N ASN A 420 -6.45 -27.80 -2.75
CA ASN A 420 -5.90 -28.46 -1.56
C ASN A 420 -5.53 -27.39 -0.52
N LEU A 421 -6.10 -27.49 0.68
CA LEU A 421 -6.04 -26.44 1.69
C LEU A 421 -4.61 -26.22 2.21
N ASP A 422 -3.84 -27.29 2.43
CA ASP A 422 -2.44 -27.21 2.84
C ASP A 422 -1.58 -26.50 1.78
N TRP A 423 -1.73 -26.91 0.53
CA TRP A 423 -1.04 -26.28 -0.59
C TRP A 423 -1.40 -24.80 -0.70
N HIS A 424 -2.70 -24.46 -0.64
CA HIS A 424 -3.15 -23.08 -0.76
C HIS A 424 -2.61 -22.23 0.39
N ILE A 425 -2.71 -22.69 1.64
CA ILE A 425 -2.16 -21.98 2.79
C ILE A 425 -0.65 -21.81 2.65
N SER A 426 0.09 -22.89 2.42
CA SER A 426 1.56 -22.87 2.39
C SER A 426 2.15 -21.98 1.29
N THR A 427 1.39 -21.70 0.23
CA THR A 427 1.85 -20.89 -0.90
C THR A 427 1.40 -19.44 -0.86
N SER A 428 0.32 -19.09 -0.14
CA SER A 428 -0.23 -17.73 -0.19
C SER A 428 -0.31 -17.00 1.15
N VAL A 429 -0.35 -17.69 2.30
CA VAL A 429 -0.66 -17.05 3.59
C VAL A 429 0.35 -15.99 4.02
N SER A 430 1.65 -16.21 3.80
CA SER A 430 2.70 -15.23 4.12
C SER A 430 2.49 -13.93 3.35
N ARG A 431 2.02 -14.01 2.11
CA ARG A 431 1.76 -12.88 1.22
C ARG A 431 0.50 -12.10 1.63
N LEU A 432 -0.54 -12.83 2.07
CA LEU A 432 -1.74 -12.21 2.64
C LEU A 432 -1.40 -11.43 3.93
N VAL A 433 -0.56 -12.01 4.80
CA VAL A 433 -0.06 -11.25 5.97
C VAL A 433 0.78 -10.04 5.52
N ALA A 434 1.64 -10.20 4.51
CA ALA A 434 2.48 -9.13 3.98
C ALA A 434 1.69 -7.92 3.47
N GLN A 435 0.57 -8.13 2.76
CA GLN A 435 -0.25 -7.01 2.29
C GLN A 435 -0.97 -6.27 3.43
N LEU A 436 -1.28 -6.92 4.55
CA LEU A 436 -1.88 -6.25 5.73
C LEU A 436 -0.82 -5.56 6.60
N TRP A 437 0.43 -6.03 6.55
CA TRP A 437 1.48 -5.72 7.52
C TRP A 437 1.81 -4.22 7.67
N PRO A 438 2.03 -3.44 6.58
CA PRO A 438 2.39 -2.03 6.71
C PRO A 438 1.25 -1.21 7.36
N ALA A 439 0.00 -1.52 7.01
CA ALA A 439 -1.17 -0.89 7.59
C ALA A 439 -1.35 -1.25 9.07
N LEU A 440 -1.07 -2.51 9.46
CA LEU A 440 -1.09 -2.94 10.87
C LEU A 440 -0.04 -2.20 11.70
N ILE A 441 1.20 -2.10 11.22
CA ILE A 441 2.28 -1.36 11.89
C ILE A 441 1.86 0.11 12.04
N TRP A 442 1.35 0.72 10.97
CA TRP A 442 0.90 2.10 10.99
C TRP A 442 -0.20 2.32 12.03
N LEU A 443 -1.27 1.51 12.00
CA LEU A 443 -2.39 1.60 12.94
C LEU A 443 -1.93 1.41 14.39
N PHE A 444 -1.05 0.43 14.64
CA PHE A 444 -0.52 0.17 15.97
C PHE A 444 0.27 1.38 16.51
N LEU A 445 1.27 1.86 15.77
CA LEU A 445 2.08 3.01 16.18
C LEU A 445 1.26 4.30 16.24
N TRP A 446 0.20 4.41 15.43
CA TRP A 446 -0.75 5.50 15.50
C TRP A 446 -1.51 5.55 16.85
N MET A 447 -1.61 4.43 17.56
CA MET A 447 -2.24 4.33 18.89
C MET A 447 -1.29 4.50 20.08
N LEU A 448 0.02 4.63 19.85
CA LEU A 448 1.01 4.84 20.92
C LEU A 448 1.24 6.31 21.24
N ARG A 449 1.74 6.65 22.43
CA ARG A 449 2.25 8.00 22.70
C ARG A 449 3.55 8.24 21.95
N THR A 450 3.92 9.51 21.83
CA THR A 450 5.22 9.86 21.24
C THR A 450 6.33 9.72 22.28
N PRO A 451 7.58 9.37 21.89
CA PRO A 451 8.72 9.42 22.80
C PRO A 451 8.88 10.78 23.48
N GLU A 452 8.60 11.85 22.74
CA GLU A 452 8.66 13.23 23.21
C GLU A 452 7.70 13.51 24.39
N GLU A 453 6.48 12.97 24.35
CA GLU A 453 5.50 13.10 25.43
C GLU A 453 5.95 12.44 26.75
N LEU A 454 6.78 11.40 26.68
CA LEU A 454 7.22 10.67 27.88
C LEU A 454 8.36 11.37 28.60
N VAL A 455 9.28 11.98 27.86
CA VAL A 455 10.45 12.68 28.44
C VAL A 455 10.02 13.87 29.31
N GLU A 456 8.92 14.54 28.97
CA GLU A 456 8.41 15.69 29.72
C GLU A 456 7.74 15.33 31.05
N THR A 457 7.35 14.08 31.24
CA THR A 457 6.71 13.64 32.49
C THR A 457 7.73 13.39 33.63
N VAL A 458 9.03 13.51 33.37
CA VAL A 458 10.07 13.50 34.41
C VAL A 458 10.17 14.90 35.03
N PRO A 459 9.88 15.08 36.33
CA PRO A 459 9.94 16.40 36.96
C PRO A 459 11.34 16.99 36.82
N GLN A 460 11.46 18.19 36.26
CA GLN A 460 12.73 18.91 36.33
C GLN A 460 13.04 19.24 37.82
N PRO A 461 14.28 19.07 38.28
CA PRO A 461 14.67 19.52 39.61
C PRO A 461 14.34 21.00 39.73
N ALA A 462 13.60 21.37 40.79
CA ALA A 462 13.22 22.75 41.04
C ALA A 462 14.46 23.66 40.91
N ALA A 463 14.37 24.67 40.04
CA ALA A 463 15.43 25.64 39.86
C ALA A 463 15.80 26.24 41.22
N LYS A 464 17.07 26.11 41.62
CA LYS A 464 17.58 26.69 42.87
C LYS A 464 17.20 28.18 42.90
N PRO A 465 16.66 28.69 44.02
CA PRO A 465 16.32 30.10 44.14
C PRO A 465 17.54 30.94 43.79
N ARG A 466 17.37 31.87 42.85
CA ARG A 466 18.40 32.84 42.48
C ARG A 466 18.67 33.68 43.71
N VAL A 467 19.81 33.45 44.38
CA VAL A 467 20.25 34.25 45.51
C VAL A 467 20.42 35.68 45.01
N ALA A 468 19.53 36.58 45.46
CA ALA A 468 19.64 37.99 45.19
C ALA A 468 20.98 38.51 45.73
N LYS A 469 21.87 38.95 44.84
CA LYS A 469 23.06 39.70 45.23
C LYS A 469 22.59 40.99 45.92
N ARG A 470 22.72 41.05 47.25
CA ARG A 470 22.65 42.30 48.00
C ARG A 470 23.72 43.23 47.44
N ALA A 471 23.30 44.36 46.90
CA ALA A 471 24.18 45.50 46.66
C ALA A 471 24.76 45.93 48.02
N ARG A 472 26.08 45.99 48.13
CA ARG A 472 26.76 46.64 49.25
C ARG A 472 26.71 48.15 49.00
N ALA A 473 26.36 48.86 50.07
CA ALA A 473 26.29 50.31 50.19
C ALA A 473 27.62 51.01 49.91
#